data_AF-A0A9P8G275-F1
#
_entry.id   AF-A0A9P8G275-F1
#
_cell.length_a   1.000
_cell.length_b   1.000
_cell.length_c   1.000
_cell.angle_alpha   90.00
_cell.angle_beta   90.00
_cell.angle_gamma   90.00
#
_symmetry.space_group_name_H-M   'P 1'
#
loop_
_entity.id
_entity.type
_entity.pdbx_description
1 polymer ?
#
loop_
_entity_poly.entity_id
_entity_poly.type
_entity_poly.pdbx_seq_one_letter_code
_entity_poly.pdbx_strand_id
1 'polypeptide(L)'
;MPEDRHYSSRRRSRSPNHSRRDRDHHHKRRSRSPAPIQLPLNARALVKHDLKQFQRLFGLYLDIQKQIDIDELDETEIKGRWKSFLGKWNRGELAEGWYDPVTKEKADRAASEAKTTRRSPPSREQPEQDCRQHEQPTATSQPAADQDDSEDEYGPSLPTNTGRAGPTVPSIQDLQYRNELAEEDEIARRQDLRFDRKMDRKLQKERLEELNPRADPGSRERQLEKKREKAVANRAFREEKSPGAEEVGESDLIGGEDGIKAHIQATQRKKSERELRKEEILRAREAEREERLAHHRAKEEKTMEMLKNLARQRYG
;
A
#
# COMPACT_ATOMS: atom_id res chain seq x y z
N MET A 1 61.29 -34.93 65.11
CA MET A 1 60.33 -35.68 64.26
C MET A 1 58.95 -35.43 64.86
N PRO A 2 58.07 -34.67 64.20
CA PRO A 2 57.50 -35.02 62.89
C PRO A 2 57.57 -33.89 61.83
N GLU A 3 57.41 -34.29 60.56
CA GLU A 3 57.38 -33.42 59.38
C GLU A 3 55.99 -32.78 59.16
N ASP A 4 55.93 -31.45 59.05
CA ASP A 4 54.77 -30.72 58.52
C ASP A 4 54.98 -30.41 57.04
N ARG A 5 54.31 -31.20 56.18
CA ARG A 5 54.25 -30.97 54.73
C ARG A 5 53.08 -30.06 54.39
N HIS A 6 53.38 -28.79 54.11
CA HIS A 6 52.46 -27.84 53.50
C HIS A 6 52.03 -28.30 52.09
N TYR A 7 50.78 -28.74 51.93
CA TYR A 7 50.21 -29.00 50.61
C TYR A 7 49.69 -27.68 50.00
N SER A 8 50.49 -27.15 49.07
CA SER A 8 50.18 -26.02 48.22
C SER A 8 48.90 -26.27 47.39
N SER A 9 47.90 -25.43 47.59
CA SER A 9 46.63 -25.43 46.85
C SER A 9 46.84 -24.95 45.41
N ARG A 10 47.14 -25.89 44.51
CA ARG A 10 47.14 -25.63 43.07
C ARG A 10 45.71 -25.52 42.53
N ARG A 11 45.39 -24.26 42.18
CA ARG A 11 44.23 -23.77 41.46
C ARG A 11 43.90 -24.62 40.24
N ARG A 12 42.69 -25.21 40.21
CA ARG A 12 42.07 -25.77 39.01
C ARG A 12 41.26 -24.66 38.32
N SER A 13 41.73 -24.28 37.14
CA SER A 13 41.05 -23.42 36.17
C SER A 13 39.68 -24.02 35.80
N ARG A 14 38.61 -23.27 36.07
CA ARG A 14 37.24 -23.57 35.61
C ARG A 14 36.92 -22.61 34.47
N SER A 15 36.75 -23.16 33.28
CA SER A 15 36.35 -22.44 32.07
C SER A 15 34.97 -21.78 32.24
N PRO A 16 34.74 -20.57 31.69
CA PRO A 16 33.42 -19.93 31.68
C PRO A 16 32.51 -20.60 30.64
N ASN A 17 31.51 -21.35 31.10
CA ASN A 17 30.51 -21.93 30.22
C ASN A 17 29.48 -20.87 29.84
N HIS A 18 29.33 -20.64 28.54
CA HIS A 18 28.46 -19.62 27.98
C HIS A 18 27.00 -19.79 28.40
N SER A 19 26.41 -18.65 28.73
CA SER A 19 25.03 -18.43 29.13
C SER A 19 24.05 -19.18 28.23
N ARG A 20 23.34 -20.15 28.82
CA ARG A 20 22.05 -20.56 28.28
C ARG A 20 21.15 -19.33 28.31
N ARG A 21 20.77 -18.87 27.12
CA ARG A 21 19.67 -17.92 26.91
C ARG A 21 18.43 -18.53 27.55
N ASP A 22 18.06 -18.08 28.74
CA ASP A 22 16.71 -18.20 29.23
C ASP A 22 15.80 -17.45 28.24
N ARG A 23 15.10 -18.23 27.42
CA ARG A 23 13.96 -17.74 26.66
C ARG A 23 12.83 -17.60 27.64
N ASP A 24 12.64 -16.37 28.12
CA ASP A 24 11.42 -15.96 28.81
C ASP A 24 10.22 -16.20 27.88
N HIS A 25 9.57 -17.34 28.08
CA HIS A 25 8.27 -17.63 27.49
C HIS A 25 7.23 -16.78 28.22
N HIS A 26 6.95 -15.60 27.67
CA HIS A 26 5.78 -14.82 28.02
C HIS A 26 4.52 -15.67 27.89
N HIS A 27 3.99 -16.11 29.03
CA HIS A 27 2.65 -16.67 29.12
C HIS A 27 1.67 -15.61 28.65
N LYS A 28 1.17 -15.76 27.41
CA LYS A 28 -0.01 -15.06 26.92
C LYS A 28 -1.13 -15.33 27.90
N ARG A 29 -1.48 -14.30 28.69
CA ARG A 29 -2.68 -14.30 29.52
C ARG A 29 -3.84 -14.74 28.66
N ARG A 30 -4.50 -15.84 29.04
CA ARG A 30 -5.80 -16.24 28.51
C ARG A 30 -6.70 -15.02 28.63
N SER A 31 -6.99 -14.37 27.51
CA SER A 31 -7.97 -13.29 27.45
C SER A 31 -9.29 -13.84 27.98
N ARG A 32 -9.81 -13.17 29.00
CA ARG A 32 -11.18 -13.27 29.50
C ARG A 32 -12.12 -13.44 28.30
N SER A 33 -12.96 -14.47 28.29
CA SER A 33 -13.93 -14.68 27.21
C SER A 33 -14.73 -13.38 27.02
N PRO A 34 -14.76 -12.80 25.80
CA PRO A 34 -15.46 -11.55 25.57
C PRO A 34 -16.94 -11.73 25.94
N ALA A 35 -17.52 -10.70 26.56
CA ALA A 35 -18.96 -10.67 26.86
C ALA A 35 -19.75 -10.91 25.56
N PRO A 36 -20.95 -11.52 25.63
CA PRO A 36 -21.78 -11.74 24.44
C PRO A 36 -22.16 -10.37 23.85
N ILE A 37 -21.48 -9.99 22.77
CA ILE A 37 -21.78 -8.77 22.02
C ILE A 37 -23.13 -9.02 21.33
N GLN A 38 -24.10 -8.15 21.60
CA GLN A 38 -25.34 -8.14 20.85
C GLN A 38 -25.02 -7.63 19.45
N LEU A 39 -25.16 -8.50 18.46
CA LEU A 39 -24.94 -8.13 17.07
C LEU A 39 -26.12 -7.25 16.60
N PRO A 40 -25.86 -6.28 15.71
CA PRO A 40 -26.92 -5.46 15.14
C PRO A 40 -28.00 -6.37 14.53
N LEU A 41 -29.26 -5.94 14.65
CA LEU A 41 -30.45 -6.66 14.18
C LEU A 41 -30.66 -8.05 14.83
N ASN A 42 -30.09 -8.29 16.02
CA ASN A 42 -30.13 -9.58 16.71
C ASN A 42 -29.61 -10.74 15.84
N ALA A 43 -28.67 -10.46 14.94
CA ALA A 43 -28.10 -11.47 14.08
C ALA A 43 -27.35 -12.54 14.89
N ARG A 44 -27.38 -13.77 14.40
CA ARG A 44 -26.70 -14.90 15.03
C ARG A 44 -25.17 -14.76 14.88
N ALA A 45 -24.44 -15.06 15.95
CA ALA A 45 -22.98 -15.20 15.89
C ALA A 45 -22.60 -16.39 14.99
N LEU A 46 -21.67 -16.17 14.07
CA LEU A 46 -21.25 -17.16 13.09
C LEU A 46 -20.12 -18.03 13.65
N VAL A 47 -20.15 -19.31 13.28
CA VAL A 47 -19.15 -20.32 13.65
C VAL A 47 -18.38 -20.76 12.40
N LYS A 48 -17.20 -21.36 12.59
CA LYS A 48 -16.35 -21.86 11.49
C LYS A 48 -17.08 -22.77 10.51
N HIS A 49 -18.02 -23.59 10.99
CA HIS A 49 -18.80 -24.52 10.16
C HIS A 49 -19.84 -23.84 9.26
N ASP A 50 -20.20 -22.59 9.54
CA ASP A 50 -21.23 -21.84 8.80
C ASP A 50 -20.73 -21.35 7.43
N LEU A 51 -19.47 -21.62 7.08
CA LEU A 51 -18.86 -21.24 5.81
C LEU A 51 -19.76 -21.62 4.63
N LYS A 52 -20.26 -22.87 4.57
CA LYS A 52 -21.06 -23.34 3.43
C LYS A 52 -22.39 -22.58 3.28
N GLN A 53 -23.01 -22.20 4.38
CA GLN A 53 -24.30 -21.51 4.37
C GLN A 53 -24.16 -20.01 4.07
N PHE A 54 -23.01 -19.43 4.41
CA PHE A 54 -22.73 -18.01 4.23
C PHE A 54 -21.68 -17.77 3.14
N GLN A 55 -21.32 -18.79 2.35
CA GLN A 55 -20.30 -18.71 1.31
C GLN A 55 -20.64 -17.65 0.27
N ARG A 56 -21.93 -17.56 -0.10
CA ARG A 56 -22.43 -16.60 -1.09
C ARG A 56 -22.38 -15.16 -0.56
N LEU A 57 -22.83 -14.95 0.69
CA LEU A 57 -22.72 -13.66 1.38
C LEU A 57 -21.25 -13.25 1.56
N PHE A 58 -20.39 -14.20 1.93
CA PHE A 58 -18.96 -13.99 2.07
C PHE A 58 -18.28 -13.66 0.73
N GLY A 59 -18.71 -14.31 -0.36
CA GLY A 59 -18.28 -13.98 -1.72
C GLY A 59 -18.62 -12.54 -2.10
N LEU A 60 -19.86 -12.11 -1.87
CA LEU A 60 -20.24 -10.70 -2.08
C LEU A 60 -19.43 -9.73 -1.23
N TYR A 61 -19.14 -10.10 0.02
CA TYR A 61 -18.29 -9.28 0.88
C TYR A 61 -16.87 -9.16 0.34
N LEU A 62 -16.28 -10.25 -0.19
CA LEU A 62 -14.97 -10.23 -0.81
C LEU A 62 -14.95 -9.41 -2.10
N ASP A 63 -15.97 -9.55 -2.94
CA ASP A 63 -16.11 -8.78 -4.16
C ASP A 63 -16.24 -7.27 -3.86
N ILE A 64 -17.22 -6.90 -3.04
CA ILE A 64 -17.50 -5.48 -2.74
C ILE A 64 -16.39 -4.82 -1.92
N GLN A 65 -15.91 -5.46 -0.83
CA GLN A 65 -14.94 -4.82 0.06
C GLN A 65 -13.48 -5.08 -0.30
N LYS A 66 -13.20 -6.15 -1.03
CA LYS A 66 -11.82 -6.56 -1.33
C LYS A 66 -11.54 -6.65 -2.82
N GLN A 67 -12.55 -6.57 -3.69
CA GLN A 67 -12.42 -6.73 -5.15
C GLN A 67 -11.71 -8.04 -5.49
N ILE A 68 -12.09 -9.12 -4.79
CA ILE A 68 -11.51 -10.45 -5.00
C ILE A 68 -12.64 -11.45 -5.17
N ASP A 69 -12.59 -12.18 -6.27
CA ASP A 69 -13.53 -13.24 -6.59
C ASP A 69 -13.24 -14.50 -5.78
N ILE A 70 -14.29 -15.07 -5.20
CA ILE A 70 -14.18 -16.28 -4.38
C ILE A 70 -13.70 -17.50 -5.18
N ASP A 71 -13.94 -17.51 -6.49
CA ASP A 71 -13.60 -18.61 -7.40
C ASP A 71 -12.09 -18.62 -7.76
N GLU A 72 -11.38 -17.49 -7.57
CA GLU A 72 -9.93 -17.38 -7.81
C GLU A 72 -9.09 -17.79 -6.59
N LEU A 73 -9.72 -18.02 -5.44
CA LEU A 73 -9.06 -18.25 -4.17
C LEU A 73 -8.90 -19.73 -3.84
N ASP A 74 -7.73 -20.10 -3.31
CA ASP A 74 -7.48 -21.43 -2.77
C ASP A 74 -8.28 -21.71 -1.48
N GLU A 75 -8.62 -22.98 -1.22
CA GLU A 75 -9.40 -23.36 -0.04
C GLU A 75 -8.79 -22.91 1.30
N THR A 76 -7.45 -22.90 1.39
CA THR A 76 -6.71 -22.45 2.56
C THR A 76 -6.88 -20.95 2.78
N GLU A 77 -6.85 -20.17 1.71
CA GLU A 77 -7.08 -18.74 1.72
C GLU A 77 -8.54 -18.41 2.02
N ILE A 78 -9.49 -19.13 1.44
CA ILE A 78 -10.92 -19.02 1.75
C ILE A 78 -11.14 -19.25 3.25
N LYS A 79 -10.56 -20.31 3.83
CA LYS A 79 -10.67 -20.61 5.28
C LYS A 79 -10.01 -19.52 6.14
N GLY A 80 -8.87 -18.98 5.71
CA GLY A 80 -8.16 -17.90 6.39
C GLY A 80 -8.97 -16.59 6.39
N ARG A 81 -9.50 -16.21 5.24
CA ARG A 81 -10.32 -15.00 5.07
C ARG A 81 -11.68 -15.14 5.73
N TRP A 82 -12.28 -16.33 5.69
CA TRP A 82 -13.49 -16.66 6.45
C TRP A 82 -13.27 -16.46 7.94
N LYS A 83 -12.13 -16.87 8.50
CA LYS A 83 -11.80 -16.61 9.91
C LYS A 83 -11.72 -15.12 10.24
N SER A 84 -11.16 -14.31 9.35
CA SER A 84 -11.13 -12.86 9.52
C SER A 84 -12.53 -12.23 9.41
N PHE A 85 -13.35 -12.70 8.46
CA PHE A 85 -14.75 -12.28 8.33
C PHE A 85 -15.57 -12.63 9.58
N LEU A 86 -15.46 -13.87 10.09
CA LEU A 86 -16.05 -14.29 11.35
C LEU A 86 -15.65 -13.40 12.52
N GLY A 87 -14.37 -13.03 12.59
CA GLY A 87 -13.87 -12.13 13.62
C GLY A 87 -14.57 -10.78 13.58
N LYS A 88 -14.72 -10.19 12.39
CA LYS A 88 -15.42 -8.91 12.24
C LYS A 88 -16.93 -9.03 12.45
N TRP A 89 -17.53 -10.10 11.93
CA TRP A 89 -18.95 -10.40 12.11
C TRP A 89 -19.30 -10.50 13.59
N ASN A 90 -18.58 -11.34 14.34
CA ASN A 90 -18.84 -11.60 15.75
C ASN A 90 -18.45 -10.42 16.67
N ARG A 91 -17.72 -9.42 16.16
CA ARG A 91 -17.45 -8.14 16.86
C ARG A 91 -18.46 -7.05 16.53
N GLY A 92 -19.37 -7.25 15.58
CA GLY A 92 -20.32 -6.21 15.17
C GLY A 92 -19.70 -5.11 14.30
N GLU A 93 -18.53 -5.35 13.70
CA GLU A 93 -17.77 -4.32 12.95
C GLU A 93 -18.19 -4.19 11.48
N LEU A 94 -19.08 -5.06 10.99
CA LEU A 94 -19.63 -4.92 9.64
C LEU A 94 -20.74 -3.86 9.64
N ALA A 95 -20.98 -3.24 8.49
CA ALA A 95 -22.13 -2.34 8.35
C ALA A 95 -23.43 -3.13 8.61
N GLU A 96 -24.42 -2.45 9.21
CA GLU A 96 -25.70 -3.04 9.65
C GLU A 96 -26.38 -3.86 8.54
N GLY A 97 -26.34 -3.38 7.30
CA GLY A 97 -26.90 -4.07 6.13
C GLY A 97 -26.30 -5.44 5.79
N TRP A 98 -25.15 -5.81 6.36
CA TRP A 98 -24.60 -7.17 6.21
C TRP A 98 -25.25 -8.19 7.15
N TYR A 99 -25.83 -7.70 8.25
CA TYR A 99 -26.53 -8.52 9.24
C TYR A 99 -28.01 -8.74 8.88
N ASP A 100 -28.51 -8.00 7.88
CA ASP A 100 -29.87 -8.16 7.36
C ASP A 100 -30.08 -9.52 6.68
N PRO A 101 -31.14 -10.27 7.03
CA PRO A 101 -31.49 -11.51 6.34
C PRO A 101 -31.81 -11.28 4.86
N VAL A 102 -32.35 -10.11 4.53
CA VAL A 102 -32.66 -9.70 3.15
C VAL A 102 -31.40 -9.65 2.27
N THR A 103 -30.27 -9.20 2.82
CA THR A 103 -28.99 -9.15 2.10
C THR A 103 -28.46 -10.55 1.82
N LYS A 104 -28.64 -11.48 2.77
CA LYS A 104 -28.32 -12.90 2.56
C LYS A 104 -29.21 -13.53 1.48
N GLU A 105 -30.52 -13.28 1.52
CA GLU A 105 -31.45 -13.78 0.50
C GLU A 105 -31.14 -13.23 -0.90
N LYS A 106 -30.79 -11.94 -1.01
CA LYS A 106 -30.33 -11.34 -2.27
C LYS A 106 -29.07 -12.03 -2.80
N ALA A 107 -28.11 -12.33 -1.93
CA ALA A 107 -26.90 -13.06 -2.29
C ALA A 107 -27.21 -14.48 -2.79
N ASP A 108 -28.10 -15.15 -2.10
CA ASP A 108 -28.54 -16.50 -2.45
C ASP A 108 -29.28 -16.51 -3.80
N ARG A 109 -30.16 -15.52 -4.03
CA ARG A 109 -30.90 -15.34 -5.28
C ARG A 109 -29.98 -15.01 -6.47
N ALA A 110 -29.06 -14.06 -6.31
CA ALA A 110 -28.09 -13.70 -7.35
C ALA A 110 -27.23 -14.90 -7.77
N ALA A 111 -26.80 -15.73 -6.82
CA ALA A 111 -26.04 -16.94 -7.10
C ALA A 111 -26.89 -18.05 -7.77
N SER A 112 -28.20 -18.12 -7.53
CA SER A 112 -29.08 -19.03 -8.29
C SER A 112 -29.31 -18.54 -9.73
N GLU A 113 -29.49 -17.24 -9.93
CA GLU A 113 -29.69 -16.63 -11.25
C GLU A 113 -28.42 -16.78 -12.13
N ALA A 114 -27.23 -16.58 -11.55
CA ALA A 114 -25.96 -16.82 -12.25
C ALA A 114 -25.76 -18.29 -12.68
N LYS A 115 -26.34 -19.26 -11.94
CA LYS A 115 -26.30 -20.68 -12.33
C LYS A 115 -27.26 -21.02 -13.46
N THR A 116 -28.41 -20.33 -13.55
CA THR A 116 -29.36 -20.51 -14.65
C THR A 116 -28.83 -19.94 -15.97
N THR A 117 -28.14 -18.79 -15.94
CA THR A 117 -27.56 -18.17 -17.15
C THR A 117 -26.38 -18.97 -17.71
N ARG A 118 -25.61 -19.68 -16.87
CA ARG A 118 -24.51 -20.57 -17.32
C ARG A 118 -24.99 -21.91 -17.87
N ARG A 119 -26.27 -22.27 -17.75
CA ARG A 119 -26.82 -23.56 -18.21
C ARG A 119 -27.58 -23.47 -19.54
N SER A 120 -27.66 -22.28 -20.14
CA SER A 120 -28.26 -22.06 -21.45
C SER A 120 -27.20 -21.48 -22.38
N PRO A 121 -26.79 -22.19 -23.45
CA PRO A 121 -25.94 -21.58 -24.48
C PRO A 121 -26.79 -20.53 -25.22
N PRO A 122 -26.38 -19.25 -25.29
CA PRO A 122 -27.05 -18.32 -26.18
C PRO A 122 -26.76 -18.75 -27.62
N SER A 123 -27.83 -19.12 -28.35
CA SER A 123 -27.78 -19.24 -29.80
C SER A 123 -27.40 -17.89 -30.41
N ARG A 124 -26.31 -17.93 -31.18
CA ARG A 124 -25.92 -17.05 -32.28
C ARG A 124 -27.03 -16.15 -32.83
N GLU A 125 -26.82 -14.84 -32.82
CA GLU A 125 -27.21 -13.93 -33.91
C GLU A 125 -26.17 -12.81 -34.03
N GLN A 126 -25.52 -12.76 -35.21
CA GLN A 126 -24.69 -11.64 -35.65
C GLN A 126 -25.60 -10.58 -36.29
N PRO A 127 -25.30 -9.28 -36.13
CA PRO A 127 -25.73 -8.29 -37.09
C PRO A 127 -24.55 -7.88 -37.99
N GLU A 128 -24.66 -8.24 -39.27
CA GLU A 128 -23.96 -7.65 -40.40
C GLU A 128 -24.57 -6.28 -40.70
N GLN A 129 -23.80 -5.18 -40.68
CA GLN A 129 -24.09 -3.89 -41.34
C GLN A 129 -22.78 -3.08 -41.37
N ASP A 130 -22.36 -2.31 -42.36
CA ASP A 130 -22.66 -2.16 -43.79
C ASP A 130 -21.51 -1.25 -44.29
N CYS A 131 -20.91 -1.58 -45.42
CA CYS A 131 -19.82 -0.81 -46.01
C CYS A 131 -20.39 0.32 -46.84
N ARG A 132 -20.34 1.59 -46.39
CA ARG A 132 -20.59 2.73 -47.29
C ARG A 132 -19.63 3.90 -47.09
N GLN A 133 -19.06 4.25 -48.25
CA GLN A 133 -18.30 5.42 -48.63
C GLN A 133 -19.13 6.70 -48.40
N HIS A 134 -18.49 7.80 -47.97
CA HIS A 134 -18.46 9.07 -48.72
C HIS A 134 -17.80 10.21 -47.91
N GLU A 135 -16.92 10.91 -48.63
CA GLU A 135 -16.78 12.38 -48.70
C GLU A 135 -16.31 13.19 -47.50
N GLN A 136 -15.09 13.72 -47.66
CA GLN A 136 -14.61 14.91 -46.99
C GLN A 136 -15.23 16.17 -47.62
N PRO A 137 -15.68 17.15 -46.82
CA PRO A 137 -15.83 18.51 -47.27
C PRO A 137 -14.74 19.43 -46.69
N THR A 138 -14.37 20.37 -47.54
CA THR A 138 -13.47 21.51 -47.40
C THR A 138 -13.98 22.61 -46.46
N ALA A 139 -13.08 23.29 -45.72
CA ALA A 139 -13.07 24.74 -45.40
C ALA A 139 -11.97 25.01 -44.34
N THR A 140 -10.83 25.63 -44.69
CA THR A 140 -10.54 27.08 -44.71
C THR A 140 -10.56 27.76 -43.33
N SER A 141 -9.38 28.21 -42.87
CA SER A 141 -9.15 29.51 -42.21
C SER A 141 -7.63 29.83 -42.21
N GLN A 142 -7.26 30.92 -42.88
CA GLN A 142 -5.95 31.60 -42.85
C GLN A 142 -5.84 32.50 -41.56
N PRO A 143 -4.90 33.46 -41.38
CA PRO A 143 -3.64 33.83 -42.10
C PRO A 143 -2.44 34.18 -41.19
N ALA A 144 -1.25 34.41 -41.78
CA ALA A 144 -0.25 35.46 -41.44
C ALA A 144 1.00 35.24 -42.33
N ALA A 145 1.21 36.05 -43.38
CA ALA A 145 1.87 37.35 -43.41
C ALA A 145 3.41 37.24 -43.61
N ASP A 146 3.84 37.85 -44.71
CA ASP A 146 5.18 37.86 -45.32
C ASP A 146 6.24 38.73 -44.61
N GLN A 147 7.49 38.53 -45.06
CA GLN A 147 8.70 39.40 -45.02
C GLN A 147 9.42 39.54 -43.68
N ASP A 148 10.75 39.72 -43.59
CA ASP A 148 11.95 39.50 -44.42
C ASP A 148 13.13 39.89 -43.50
N ASP A 149 14.29 39.27 -43.70
CA ASP A 149 15.66 39.62 -43.25
C ASP A 149 15.94 40.23 -41.86
N SER A 150 16.77 39.54 -41.07
CA SER A 150 18.15 39.99 -40.73
C SER A 150 18.77 39.18 -39.58
N GLU A 151 19.90 38.54 -39.92
CA GLU A 151 21.10 38.24 -39.12
C GLU A 151 21.00 38.20 -37.58
N ASP A 152 21.02 36.99 -37.03
CA ASP A 152 21.81 36.71 -35.81
C ASP A 152 22.19 35.21 -35.80
N GLU A 153 23.18 34.91 -36.64
CA GLU A 153 23.93 33.66 -36.62
C GLU A 153 24.84 33.64 -35.38
N TYR A 154 24.29 33.27 -34.23
CA TYR A 154 25.10 32.91 -33.07
C TYR A 154 24.51 31.73 -32.30
N GLY A 155 24.75 30.54 -32.85
CA GLY A 155 24.52 29.25 -32.20
C GLY A 155 24.63 28.13 -33.23
N PRO A 156 25.27 26.98 -32.93
CA PRO A 156 25.38 25.90 -33.91
C PRO A 156 23.97 25.48 -34.36
N SER A 157 23.71 25.57 -35.66
CA SER A 157 22.43 25.18 -36.27
C SER A 157 22.12 23.74 -35.89
N LEU A 158 21.02 23.54 -35.15
CA LEU A 158 20.55 22.21 -34.79
C LEU A 158 20.26 21.42 -36.08
N PRO A 159 20.68 20.14 -36.18
CA PRO A 159 20.51 19.36 -37.39
C PRO A 159 19.02 19.24 -37.76
N THR A 160 18.64 19.94 -38.81
CA THR A 160 17.34 19.88 -39.47
C THR A 160 17.27 18.61 -40.33
N ASN A 161 17.32 17.44 -39.70
CA ASN A 161 16.72 16.19 -40.21
C ASN A 161 16.96 15.04 -39.23
N THR A 162 16.17 14.98 -38.17
CA THR A 162 15.84 13.70 -37.55
C THR A 162 14.35 13.77 -37.23
N GLY A 163 13.57 12.80 -37.71
CA GLY A 163 12.17 12.67 -37.33
C GLY A 163 12.09 12.76 -35.81
N ARG A 164 11.17 13.59 -35.31
CA ARG A 164 10.95 13.79 -33.87
C ARG A 164 10.78 12.42 -33.21
N ALA A 165 11.86 11.84 -32.71
CA ALA A 165 11.81 10.73 -31.79
C ALA A 165 11.18 11.32 -30.53
N GLY A 166 9.88 11.10 -30.37
CA GLY A 166 9.20 11.43 -29.13
C GLY A 166 9.88 10.72 -27.96
N PRO A 167 9.66 11.19 -26.71
CA PRO A 167 10.19 10.52 -25.53
C PRO A 167 9.89 9.02 -25.61
N THR A 168 10.93 8.20 -25.66
CA THR A 168 10.78 6.74 -25.64
C THR A 168 10.07 6.34 -24.36
N VAL A 169 9.03 5.51 -24.46
CA VAL A 169 8.31 5.00 -23.29
C VAL A 169 9.33 4.29 -22.39
N PRO A 170 9.49 4.71 -21.12
CA PRO A 170 10.44 4.10 -20.20
C PRO A 170 10.19 2.60 -20.06
N SER A 171 11.27 1.82 -19.99
CA SER A 171 11.17 0.38 -19.73
C SER A 171 10.63 0.10 -18.34
N ILE A 172 10.09 -1.10 -18.11
CA ILE A 172 9.65 -1.56 -16.79
C ILE A 172 10.79 -1.46 -15.77
N GLN A 173 12.04 -1.71 -16.19
CA GLN A 173 13.23 -1.58 -15.34
C GLN A 173 13.51 -0.11 -14.97
N ASP A 174 13.31 0.81 -15.91
CA ASP A 174 13.49 2.25 -15.67
C ASP A 174 12.43 2.79 -14.70
N LEU A 175 11.19 2.31 -14.81
CA LEU A 175 10.12 2.65 -13.87
C LEU A 175 10.40 2.12 -12.46
N GLN A 176 10.92 0.89 -12.34
CA GLN A 176 11.30 0.32 -11.05
C GLN A 176 12.43 1.13 -10.42
N TYR A 177 13.48 1.43 -11.17
CA TYR A 177 14.61 2.23 -10.70
C TYR A 177 14.19 3.63 -10.23
N ARG A 178 13.32 4.30 -10.99
CA ARG A 178 12.77 5.60 -10.59
C ARG A 178 11.96 5.53 -9.29
N ASN A 179 11.17 4.47 -9.10
CA ASN A 179 10.39 4.29 -7.88
C ASN A 179 11.29 4.04 -6.67
N GLU A 180 12.33 3.21 -6.82
CA GLU A 180 13.31 2.95 -5.77
C GLU A 180 14.00 4.25 -5.32
N LEU A 181 14.46 5.07 -6.28
CA LEU A 181 15.08 6.37 -5.98
C LEU A 181 14.14 7.30 -5.20
N ALA A 182 12.87 7.37 -5.62
CA ALA A 182 11.87 8.20 -4.96
C ALA A 182 11.55 7.71 -3.53
N GLU A 183 11.56 6.39 -3.31
CA GLU A 183 11.37 5.81 -1.98
C GLU A 183 12.56 6.09 -1.05
N GLU A 184 13.78 5.99 -1.57
CA GLU A 184 15.01 6.33 -0.84
C GLU A 184 15.01 7.80 -0.39
N ASP A 185 14.66 8.72 -1.30
CA ASP A 185 14.53 10.16 -1.01
C ASP A 185 13.50 10.43 0.10
N GLU A 186 12.34 9.78 0.04
CA GLU A 186 11.30 9.92 1.05
C GLU A 186 11.74 9.38 2.42
N ILE A 187 12.51 8.29 2.43
CA ILE A 187 13.09 7.75 3.66
C ILE A 187 14.12 8.72 4.22
N ALA A 188 15.01 9.27 3.40
CA ALA A 188 16.02 10.25 3.81
C ALA A 188 15.36 11.49 4.42
N ARG A 189 14.38 12.10 3.76
CA ARG A 189 13.63 13.25 4.29
C ARG A 189 13.01 12.98 5.65
N ARG A 190 12.42 11.79 5.86
CA ARG A 190 11.85 11.42 7.16
C ARG A 190 12.92 11.24 8.23
N GLN A 191 14.09 10.74 7.87
CA GLN A 191 15.22 10.60 8.78
C GLN A 191 15.78 11.97 9.16
N ASP A 192 15.91 12.89 8.22
CA ASP A 192 16.36 14.26 8.45
C ASP A 192 15.41 15.00 9.41
N LEU A 193 14.09 14.96 9.14
CA LEU A 193 13.09 15.55 10.05
C LEU A 193 13.14 14.95 11.47
N ARG A 194 13.45 13.66 11.61
CA ARG A 194 13.61 13.03 12.93
C ARG A 194 14.91 13.48 13.59
N PHE A 195 15.97 13.62 12.82
CA PHE A 195 17.27 14.09 13.27
C PHE A 195 17.16 15.54 13.75
N ASP A 196 16.59 16.44 12.95
CA ASP A 196 16.37 17.85 13.31
C ASP A 196 15.58 17.98 14.61
N ARG A 197 14.44 17.28 14.72
CA ARG A 197 13.65 17.27 15.97
C ARG A 197 14.44 16.74 17.17
N LYS A 198 15.34 15.78 16.97
CA LYS A 198 16.19 15.25 18.04
C LYS A 198 17.26 16.27 18.42
N MET A 199 17.83 16.96 17.45
CA MET A 199 18.80 18.03 17.66
C MET A 199 18.16 19.22 18.38
N ASP A 200 16.96 19.64 17.98
CA ASP A 200 16.20 20.69 18.64
C ASP A 200 15.89 20.34 20.10
N ARG A 201 15.41 19.12 20.37
CA ARG A 201 15.17 18.64 21.75
C ARG A 201 16.45 18.63 22.57
N LYS A 202 17.59 18.26 21.95
CA LYS A 202 18.89 18.25 22.60
C LYS A 202 19.34 19.69 22.93
N LEU A 203 19.22 20.62 21.98
CA LEU A 203 19.54 22.03 22.16
C LEU A 203 18.64 22.69 23.22
N GLN A 204 17.34 22.42 23.21
CA GLN A 204 16.42 22.90 24.24
C GLN A 204 16.82 22.39 25.62
N LYS A 205 17.17 21.11 25.71
CA LYS A 205 17.64 20.51 26.95
C LYS A 205 18.96 21.14 27.42
N GLU A 206 19.93 21.33 26.53
CA GLU A 206 21.22 21.97 26.86
C GLU A 206 21.02 23.42 27.34
N ARG A 207 20.16 24.20 26.68
CA ARG A 207 19.79 25.56 27.13
C ARG A 207 19.15 25.57 28.52
N LEU A 208 18.30 24.58 28.83
CA LEU A 208 17.70 24.45 30.17
C LEU A 208 18.74 24.04 31.22
N GLU A 209 19.70 23.19 30.85
CA GLU A 209 20.81 22.79 31.73
C GLU A 209 21.78 23.95 32.00
N GLU A 210 21.98 24.87 31.05
CA GLU A 210 22.76 26.10 31.22
C GLU A 210 22.05 27.11 32.13
N LEU A 211 20.73 27.29 31.94
CA LEU A 211 19.92 28.22 32.74
C LEU A 211 19.76 27.73 34.20
N ASN A 212 19.65 26.42 34.40
CA ASN A 212 19.47 25.83 35.72
C ASN A 212 20.38 24.60 35.86
N PRO A 213 21.63 24.78 36.34
CA PRO A 213 22.60 23.70 36.43
C PRO A 213 22.06 22.62 37.36
N ARG A 214 21.72 21.49 36.74
CA ARG A 214 21.16 20.34 37.45
C ARG A 214 22.27 19.59 38.18
N ALA A 215 21.98 19.02 39.34
CA ALA A 215 22.94 18.22 40.10
C ALA A 215 23.52 17.06 39.27
N ASP A 216 24.77 16.69 39.56
CA ASP A 216 25.52 15.73 38.75
C ASP A 216 24.80 14.37 38.56
N PRO A 217 24.92 13.75 37.37
CA PRO A 217 24.41 12.41 37.11
C PRO A 217 24.96 11.39 38.10
N GLY A 218 24.09 10.88 38.98
CA GLY A 218 24.45 9.84 39.96
C GLY A 218 24.51 10.34 41.41
N SER A 219 24.52 11.66 41.66
CA SER A 219 24.47 12.20 43.02
C SER A 219 23.15 11.88 43.74
N ARG A 220 23.22 11.73 45.07
CA ARG A 220 22.05 11.59 45.95
C ARG A 220 21.11 12.79 45.84
N GLU A 221 21.66 13.97 45.58
CA GLU A 221 20.88 15.20 45.36
C GLU A 221 20.03 15.09 44.10
N ARG A 222 20.59 14.55 43.01
CA ARG A 222 19.84 14.29 41.77
C ARG A 222 18.75 13.23 41.96
N GLN A 223 18.98 12.23 42.82
CA GLN A 223 17.95 11.23 43.14
C GLN A 223 16.78 11.86 43.91
N LEU A 224 17.07 12.75 44.86
CA LEU A 224 16.04 13.48 45.61
C LEU A 224 15.29 14.48 44.72
N GLU A 225 15.99 15.21 43.85
CA GLU A 225 15.40 16.11 42.86
C GLU A 225 14.50 15.35 41.89
N LYS A 226 14.97 14.23 41.30
CA LYS A 226 14.16 13.37 40.43
C LYS A 226 12.91 12.83 41.14
N LYS A 227 13.02 12.52 42.44
CA LYS A 227 11.86 12.09 43.24
C LYS A 227 10.88 13.24 43.45
N ARG A 228 11.36 14.47 43.70
CA ARG A 228 10.54 15.68 43.80
C ARG A 228 9.86 16.02 42.48
N GLU A 229 10.58 16.04 41.35
CA GLU A 229 10.02 16.28 40.01
C GLU A 229 8.91 15.29 39.67
N LYS A 230 9.12 14.00 39.92
CA LYS A 230 8.08 12.97 39.72
C LYS A 230 6.87 13.20 40.61
N ALA A 231 7.09 13.58 41.88
CA ALA A 231 6.00 13.87 42.80
C ALA A 231 5.21 15.11 42.34
N VAL A 232 5.88 16.16 41.85
CA VAL A 232 5.27 17.37 41.29
C VAL A 232 4.51 17.05 40.01
N ALA A 233 5.08 16.30 39.08
CA ALA A 233 4.40 15.89 37.84
C ALA A 233 3.15 15.04 38.12
N ASN A 234 3.24 14.09 39.06
CA ASN A 234 2.09 13.27 39.48
C ASN A 234 1.03 14.11 40.20
N ARG A 235 1.43 15.16 40.93
CA ARG A 235 0.52 16.09 41.57
C ARG A 235 -0.17 16.99 40.54
N ALA A 236 0.59 17.56 39.60
CA ALA A 236 0.07 18.35 38.49
C ALA A 236 -0.94 17.55 37.65
N PHE A 237 -0.61 16.30 37.29
CA PHE A 237 -1.56 15.43 36.56
C PHE A 237 -2.82 15.10 37.38
N ARG A 238 -2.73 15.03 38.72
CA ARG A 238 -3.90 14.86 39.59
C ARG A 238 -4.73 16.13 39.72
N GLU A 239 -4.09 17.30 39.75
CA GLU A 239 -4.73 18.60 39.88
C GLU A 239 -5.38 19.03 38.54
N GLU A 240 -4.70 18.83 37.41
CA GLU A 240 -5.23 19.05 36.05
C GLU A 240 -6.40 18.12 35.71
N LYS A 241 -6.46 16.94 36.34
CA LYS A 241 -7.57 15.99 36.21
C LYS A 241 -8.70 16.20 37.22
N SER A 242 -8.58 17.19 38.11
CA SER A 242 -9.57 17.54 39.12
C SER A 242 -10.48 18.67 38.60
N PRO A 243 -11.78 18.63 38.95
CA PRO A 243 -12.90 18.34 38.06
C PRO A 243 -13.24 19.49 37.10
N GLY A 244 -13.28 19.19 35.81
CA GLY A 244 -13.71 20.11 34.76
C GLY A 244 -13.06 19.83 33.42
N ALA A 245 -12.88 18.55 33.09
CA ALA A 245 -12.30 18.12 31.82
C ALA A 245 -13.20 18.62 30.68
N GLU A 246 -12.86 19.79 30.16
CA GLU A 246 -13.40 20.38 28.96
C GLU A 246 -13.21 19.35 27.83
N GLU A 247 -14.33 18.79 27.37
CA GLU A 247 -14.36 17.82 26.29
C GLU A 247 -13.84 18.53 25.04
N VAL A 248 -12.57 18.32 24.71
CA VAL A 248 -12.01 18.75 23.42
C VAL A 248 -12.86 18.09 22.34
N GLY A 249 -13.68 18.90 21.67
CA GLY A 249 -14.63 18.41 20.69
C GLY A 249 -13.94 17.59 19.61
N GLU A 250 -14.57 16.48 19.21
CA GLU A 250 -14.05 15.58 18.16
C GLU A 250 -13.77 16.32 16.84
N SER A 251 -14.45 17.46 16.61
CA SER A 251 -14.18 18.38 15.49
C SER A 251 -12.79 19.00 15.53
N ASP A 252 -12.27 19.36 16.70
CA ASP A 252 -10.95 19.98 16.84
C ASP A 252 -9.83 18.92 16.76
N LEU A 253 -10.15 17.69 17.15
CA LEU A 253 -9.26 16.53 17.07
C LEU A 253 -8.95 16.12 15.62
N ILE A 254 -9.85 16.42 14.67
CA ILE A 254 -9.72 16.08 13.24
C ILE A 254 -9.44 17.32 12.36
N GLY A 255 -9.23 18.50 12.97
CA GLY A 255 -8.91 19.73 12.23
C GLY A 255 -10.11 20.32 11.48
N GLY A 256 -11.30 20.22 12.08
CA GLY A 256 -12.54 20.80 11.60
C GLY A 256 -13.01 20.27 10.25
N GLU A 257 -13.91 21.04 9.63
CA GLU A 257 -14.53 20.72 8.34
C GLU A 257 -13.52 20.71 7.18
N ASP A 258 -12.44 21.48 7.32
CA ASP A 258 -11.37 21.60 6.32
C ASP A 258 -10.43 20.38 6.34
N GLY A 259 -10.21 19.75 7.49
CA GLY A 259 -9.45 18.50 7.60
C GLY A 259 -10.12 17.33 6.86
N ILE A 260 -11.45 17.26 6.88
CA ILE A 260 -12.23 16.24 6.17
C ILE A 260 -12.16 16.45 4.65
N LYS A 261 -12.33 17.69 4.19
CA LYS A 261 -12.18 18.04 2.76
C LYS A 261 -10.76 17.75 2.26
N ALA A 262 -9.73 18.11 3.03
CA ALA A 262 -8.34 17.80 2.72
C ALA A 262 -8.09 16.28 2.66
N HIS A 263 -8.69 15.51 3.56
CA HIS A 263 -8.60 14.05 3.55
C HIS A 263 -9.29 13.45 2.32
N ILE A 264 -10.50 13.91 1.97
CA ILE A 264 -11.22 13.45 0.77
C ILE A 264 -10.41 13.77 -0.48
N GLN A 265 -9.90 15.00 -0.62
CA GLN A 265 -9.05 15.37 -1.76
C GLN A 265 -7.75 14.55 -1.81
N ALA A 266 -7.12 14.27 -0.67
CA ALA A 266 -5.95 13.40 -0.62
C ALA A 266 -6.26 11.97 -1.07
N THR A 267 -7.44 11.43 -0.72
CA THR A 267 -7.86 10.11 -1.19
C THR A 267 -8.18 10.10 -2.69
N GLN A 268 -8.76 11.18 -3.23
CA GLN A 268 -9.02 11.30 -4.66
C GLN A 268 -7.72 11.43 -5.45
N ARG A 269 -6.77 12.26 -5.00
CA ARG A 269 -5.43 12.37 -5.60
C ARG A 269 -4.67 11.04 -5.59
N LYS A 270 -4.81 10.25 -4.51
CA LYS A 270 -4.24 8.90 -4.44
C LYS A 270 -4.90 7.91 -5.41
N LYS A 271 -6.19 8.07 -5.73
CA LYS A 271 -6.88 7.23 -6.72
C LYS A 271 -6.41 7.58 -8.13
N SER A 272 -6.33 8.86 -8.47
CA SER A 272 -5.80 9.30 -9.78
C SER A 272 -4.34 8.92 -9.98
N GLU A 273 -3.50 9.01 -8.94
CA GLU A 273 -2.09 8.59 -9.02
C GLU A 273 -1.95 7.08 -9.24
N ARG A 274 -2.81 6.26 -8.63
CA ARG A 274 -2.83 4.81 -8.86
C ARG A 274 -3.27 4.44 -10.27
N GLU A 275 -4.23 5.19 -10.81
CA GLU A 275 -4.68 5.03 -12.18
C GLU A 275 -3.57 5.39 -13.16
N LEU A 276 -2.86 6.49 -12.93
CA LEU A 276 -1.68 6.87 -13.73
C LEU A 276 -0.55 5.84 -13.65
N ARG A 277 -0.22 5.32 -12.46
CA ARG A 277 0.78 4.24 -12.31
C ARG A 277 0.34 2.95 -13.00
N LYS A 278 -0.95 2.63 -12.94
CA LYS A 278 -1.51 1.44 -13.60
C LYS A 278 -1.50 1.60 -15.12
N GLU A 279 -1.82 2.79 -15.63
CA GLU A 279 -1.73 3.13 -17.06
C GLU A 279 -0.28 3.12 -17.54
N GLU A 280 0.67 3.65 -16.76
CA GLU A 280 2.09 3.66 -17.11
C GLU A 280 2.69 2.24 -17.18
N ILE A 281 2.33 1.37 -16.24
CA ILE A 281 2.73 -0.05 -16.25
C ILE A 281 2.07 -0.80 -17.42
N LEU A 282 0.79 -0.55 -17.70
CA LEU A 282 0.09 -1.19 -18.82
C LEU A 282 0.66 -0.73 -20.16
N ARG A 283 0.95 0.57 -20.32
CA ARG A 283 1.59 1.14 -21.51
C ARG A 283 3.00 0.58 -21.71
N ALA A 284 3.80 0.44 -20.66
CA ALA A 284 5.12 -0.19 -20.74
C ALA A 284 5.03 -1.69 -21.12
N ARG A 285 4.04 -2.40 -20.58
CA ARG A 285 3.79 -3.81 -20.90
C ARG A 285 3.24 -4.01 -22.30
N GLU A 286 2.42 -3.08 -22.80
CA GLU A 286 1.95 -3.05 -24.18
C GLU A 286 3.10 -2.79 -25.16
N ALA A 287 4.01 -1.88 -24.83
CA ALA A 287 5.22 -1.64 -25.61
C ALA A 287 6.15 -2.87 -25.67
N GLU A 288 6.38 -3.57 -24.55
CA GLU A 288 7.16 -4.82 -24.53
C GLU A 288 6.50 -5.92 -25.41
N ARG A 289 5.17 -6.01 -25.35
CA ARG A 289 4.40 -6.97 -26.16
C ARG A 289 4.44 -6.61 -27.64
N GLU A 290 4.35 -5.32 -27.97
CA GLU A 290 4.45 -4.82 -29.34
C GLU A 290 5.84 -5.05 -29.92
N GLU A 291 6.91 -4.84 -29.14
CA GLU A 291 8.28 -5.14 -29.54
C GLU A 291 8.47 -6.64 -29.84
N ARG A 292 7.92 -7.52 -29.00
CA ARG A 292 7.95 -8.98 -29.22
C ARG A 292 7.18 -9.39 -30.48
N LEU A 293 6.02 -8.78 -30.72
CA LEU A 293 5.22 -9.03 -31.93
C LEU A 293 5.89 -8.46 -33.18
N ALA A 294 6.51 -7.28 -33.11
CA ALA A 294 7.27 -6.69 -34.21
C ALA A 294 8.48 -7.55 -34.58
N HIS A 295 9.18 -8.12 -33.59
CA HIS A 295 10.26 -9.07 -33.85
C HIS A 295 9.77 -10.37 -34.52
N HIS A 296 8.57 -10.85 -34.19
CA HIS A 296 7.96 -12.00 -34.87
C HIS A 296 7.55 -11.65 -36.31
N ARG A 297 6.89 -10.51 -36.52
CA ARG A 297 6.53 -10.00 -37.84
C ARG A 297 7.74 -9.79 -38.72
N ALA A 298 8.84 -9.23 -38.20
CA ALA A 298 10.08 -9.05 -38.95
C ALA A 298 10.71 -10.39 -39.37
N LYS A 299 10.53 -11.47 -38.59
CA LYS A 299 10.96 -12.83 -38.98
C LYS A 299 10.07 -13.39 -40.08
N GLU A 300 8.75 -13.23 -39.97
CA GLU A 300 7.78 -13.64 -40.98
C GLU A 300 7.94 -12.86 -42.29
N GLU A 301 8.23 -11.56 -42.23
CA GLU A 301 8.51 -10.74 -43.40
C GLU A 301 9.77 -11.22 -44.11
N LYS A 302 10.85 -11.52 -43.39
CA LYS A 302 12.08 -12.09 -43.96
C LYS A 302 11.83 -13.44 -44.63
N THR A 303 11.03 -14.32 -44.02
CA THR A 303 10.70 -15.62 -44.63
C THR A 303 9.78 -15.47 -45.83
N MET A 304 8.79 -14.59 -45.75
CA MET A 304 7.89 -14.26 -46.87
C MET A 304 8.65 -13.61 -48.02
N GLU A 305 9.64 -12.76 -47.74
CA GLU A 305 10.51 -12.14 -48.74
C GLU A 305 11.39 -13.19 -49.43
N MET A 306 11.98 -14.12 -48.65
CA MET A 306 12.71 -15.25 -49.21
C MET A 306 11.82 -16.12 -50.13
N LEU A 307 10.59 -16.41 -49.71
CA LEU A 307 9.62 -17.19 -50.51
C LEU A 307 9.16 -16.44 -51.76
N LYS A 308 8.89 -15.13 -51.65
CA LYS A 308 8.56 -14.26 -52.78
C LYS A 308 9.69 -14.21 -53.80
N ASN A 309 10.95 -14.16 -53.36
CA ASN A 309 12.12 -14.19 -54.23
C ASN A 309 12.26 -15.53 -54.97
N LEU A 310 12.03 -16.67 -54.29
CA LEU A 310 12.00 -17.98 -54.93
C LEU A 310 10.86 -18.12 -55.96
N ALA A 311 9.66 -17.63 -55.62
CA ALA A 311 8.51 -17.66 -56.51
C ALA A 311 8.76 -16.80 -57.76
N ARG A 312 9.36 -15.61 -57.59
CA ARG A 312 9.74 -14.72 -58.69
C ARG A 312 10.81 -15.32 -59.61
N GLN A 313 11.73 -16.15 -59.09
CA GLN A 313 12.72 -16.88 -59.90
C GLN A 313 12.11 -18.08 -60.67
N ARG A 314 11.01 -18.66 -60.18
CA ARG A 314 10.38 -19.86 -60.77
C ARG A 314 9.24 -19.54 -61.73
N TYR A 315 8.53 -18.44 -61.52
CA TYR A 315 7.29 -18.11 -62.22
C TYR A 315 7.29 -16.68 -62.80
N GLY A 316 8.40 -15.96 -62.70
CA GLY A 316 8.57 -14.59 -63.18
C GLY A 316 9.55 -14.49 -64.34
#